data_AF-A0A1F9PVK5-F1
#
_entry.id   AF-A0A1F9PVK5-F1
#
_cell.length_a   1.000
_cell.length_b   1.000
_cell.length_c   1.000
_cell.angle_alpha   90.00
_cell.angle_beta   90.00
_cell.angle_gamma   90.00
#
_symmetry.space_group_name_H-M   'P 1'
#
loop_
_entity.id
_entity.type
_entity.pdbx_description
1 polymer ?
#
loop_
_entity_poly.entity_id
_entity_poly.type
_entity_poly.pdbx_seq_one_letter_code
_entity_poly.pdbx_strand_id
1 'polypeptide(L)'
;MKTDKDIRSQDPQKIEKELGEFLNKKFGGTVKIITPSSLPQQDPVSGQSAFRGKKALLNFNIKPQELIAYLDQYVVRQDTAKSVLATKICTHFNRIRHSQVTGEGLSKITGNIKSNILMLGPTGIGKTYLIKLIAKKIGVPFVKADATKFSETGYVGGDVEDLVRDLVKEANDDIELAECGIVYIDEIDKIAASPNVIGAQVSRTGVQRALLKPMEETDVDLKVPHDPVSMMQELEAYQRTGKRNRRRVNTANILFIVSGAFSGLAEVIRRRLSKQTIGFGSNLIKSRKDEDLLRQTKAEDLVEFGFESEFIGRLPVRCVLDPLSEEDLYAILKMPNNPVILSKRLDFSAYGIKIVFSDDALRVFAHQAYKENTGARGLVSVVEEALLDFEEKFPSQDITKFAVTRDLLKDPKKNVLDLLSKKNEPIWNMEYEKTFLDHKNYILTYLTNNWKTFSIKHGLTLSEIRCNMVAQYFCSNVMEIEDAVKKIKGFHDAVKEIELEVSKSYNLNIVFEEDAIDFIMEQFIDHNATSEEILSNIYSTYYDGFNLIREKTGKNRFFLSKNALTDHETFLNDLIRKEIK
;
A
#
# COMPACT_ATOMS: atom_id res chain seq x y z
N MET A 1 45.02 -38.14 -31.19
CA MET A 1 46.48 -37.94 -31.22
C MET A 1 46.79 -36.61 -31.89
N LYS A 2 47.68 -35.81 -31.26
CA LYS A 2 48.18 -34.46 -31.59
C LYS A 2 47.23 -33.28 -31.30
N THR A 3 47.59 -32.20 -30.61
CA THR A 3 48.44 -31.92 -29.43
C THR A 3 48.17 -30.46 -29.08
N ASP A 4 48.06 -30.15 -27.78
CA ASP A 4 48.12 -28.81 -27.23
C ASP A 4 49.38 -28.04 -27.68
N LYS A 5 49.21 -26.76 -28.06
CA LYS A 5 50.04 -25.60 -27.70
C LYS A 5 49.87 -24.48 -28.75
N ASP A 6 49.15 -23.43 -28.36
CA ASP A 6 49.48 -22.00 -28.57
C ASP A 6 48.21 -21.13 -28.56
N ILE A 7 47.66 -20.92 -27.36
CA ILE A 7 46.92 -19.69 -27.06
C ILE A 7 47.69 -19.06 -25.90
N ARG A 8 48.78 -18.36 -26.24
CA ARG A 8 49.55 -17.56 -25.29
C ARG A 8 48.66 -16.43 -24.79
N SER A 9 48.60 -16.31 -23.46
CA SER A 9 48.17 -15.12 -22.72
C SER A 9 48.64 -13.85 -23.42
N GLN A 10 47.71 -13.07 -23.97
CA GLN A 10 48.04 -11.73 -24.43
C GLN A 10 48.23 -10.85 -23.20
N ASP A 11 49.44 -10.32 -23.08
CA ASP A 11 49.89 -9.44 -22.01
C ASP A 11 48.98 -8.18 -21.98
N PRO A 12 48.35 -7.83 -20.84
CA PRO A 12 47.41 -6.70 -20.76
C PRO A 12 47.98 -5.38 -21.29
N GLN A 13 49.29 -5.18 -21.12
CA GLN A 13 50.01 -3.98 -21.59
C GLN A 13 50.09 -3.90 -23.13
N LYS A 14 50.07 -5.05 -23.83
CA LYS A 14 50.03 -5.10 -25.30
C LYS A 14 48.67 -4.67 -25.84
N ILE A 15 47.59 -5.10 -25.18
CA ILE A 15 46.22 -4.75 -25.57
C ILE A 15 45.96 -3.26 -25.36
N GLU A 16 46.41 -2.67 -24.25
CA GLU A 16 46.31 -1.22 -24.02
C GLU A 16 47.06 -0.40 -25.08
N LYS A 17 48.23 -0.89 -25.52
CA LYS A 17 49.04 -0.22 -26.54
C LYS A 17 48.39 -0.31 -27.93
N GLU A 18 47.85 -1.47 -28.30
CA GLU A 18 47.10 -1.66 -29.55
C GLU A 18 45.80 -0.85 -29.56
N LEU A 19 45.08 -0.76 -28.43
CA LEU A 19 43.87 0.07 -28.29
C LEU A 19 44.20 1.56 -28.40
N GLY A 20 45.30 2.00 -27.77
CA GLY A 20 45.77 3.38 -27.84
C GLY A 20 46.21 3.78 -29.26
N GLU A 21 46.90 2.91 -29.98
CA GLU A 21 47.27 3.12 -31.38
C GLU A 21 46.03 3.14 -32.30
N PHE A 22 45.06 2.26 -32.08
CA PHE A 22 43.80 2.21 -32.84
C PHE A 22 42.96 3.48 -32.64
N LEU A 23 42.83 3.95 -31.40
CA LEU A 23 42.07 5.15 -31.06
C LEU A 23 42.74 6.43 -31.58
N ASN A 24 44.08 6.51 -31.53
CA ASN A 24 44.82 7.64 -32.12
C ASN A 24 44.67 7.71 -33.64
N LYS A 25 44.61 6.55 -34.32
CA LYS A 25 44.43 6.46 -35.78
C LYS A 25 43.00 6.84 -36.22
N LYS A 26 41.99 6.61 -35.37
CA LYS A 26 40.59 6.94 -35.65
C LYS A 26 40.18 8.37 -35.26
N PHE A 27 40.79 8.95 -34.21
CA PHE A 27 40.30 10.20 -33.60
C PHE A 27 41.34 11.33 -33.51
N GLY A 28 42.49 11.22 -34.19
CA GLY A 28 43.36 12.37 -34.45
C GLY A 28 44.00 13.01 -33.20
N GLY A 29 44.68 12.22 -32.38
CA GLY A 29 45.67 12.71 -31.40
C GLY A 29 45.13 13.34 -30.10
N THR A 30 43.83 13.27 -29.81
CA THR A 30 43.22 13.93 -28.63
C THR A 30 42.77 12.98 -27.51
N VAL A 31 43.06 11.68 -27.58
CA VAL A 31 42.63 10.71 -26.55
C VAL A 31 43.84 10.15 -25.78
N LYS A 32 44.03 10.59 -24.53
CA LYS A 32 44.93 9.95 -23.56
C LYS A 32 44.12 9.07 -22.61
N ILE A 33 44.41 7.78 -22.58
CA ILE A 33 43.89 6.86 -21.57
C ILE A 33 44.73 7.04 -20.30
N ILE A 34 44.11 7.49 -19.22
CA ILE A 34 44.74 7.58 -17.90
C ILE A 34 44.19 6.43 -17.06
N THR A 35 45.04 5.48 -16.69
CA THR A 35 44.72 4.41 -15.75
C THR A 35 44.90 4.95 -14.32
N PRO A 36 43.87 5.03 -13.47
CA PRO A 36 44.06 5.49 -12.11
C PRO A 36 44.68 4.35 -11.28
N SER A 37 45.97 4.52 -10.94
CA SER A 37 46.64 3.74 -9.91
C SER A 37 46.22 4.23 -8.53
N SER A 38 45.13 3.69 -7.99
CA SER A 38 44.84 3.79 -6.56
C SER A 38 44.16 2.51 -6.07
N LEU A 39 44.83 1.82 -5.14
CA LEU A 39 44.24 0.74 -4.35
C LEU A 39 43.11 1.35 -3.50
N PRO A 40 41.90 0.77 -3.47
CA PRO A 40 40.88 1.22 -2.54
C PRO A 40 41.31 0.86 -1.12
N GLN A 41 41.47 1.88 -0.27
CA GLN A 41 41.44 1.70 1.17
C GLN A 41 40.09 1.10 1.55
N GLN A 42 40.12 0.01 2.31
CA GLN A 42 38.92 -0.55 2.95
C GLN A 42 38.53 0.39 4.10
N ASP A 43 37.54 1.23 3.88
CA ASP A 43 36.80 1.80 5.00
C ASP A 43 35.93 0.70 5.62
N PRO A 44 36.00 0.45 6.94
CA PRO A 44 35.08 -0.44 7.60
C PRO A 44 33.69 0.20 7.56
N VAL A 45 32.85 -0.26 6.64
CA VAL A 45 31.42 0.03 6.62
C VAL A 45 30.81 -0.57 7.89
N SER A 46 30.88 0.20 8.98
CA SER A 46 30.06 0.03 10.18
C SER A 46 28.74 0.79 9.98
N GLY A 47 28.03 0.47 8.90
CA GLY A 47 26.62 0.74 8.77
C GLY A 47 25.90 -0.56 8.98
N GLN A 48 25.17 -0.70 10.09
CA GLN A 48 24.19 -1.78 10.24
C GLN A 48 23.14 -1.62 9.13
N SER A 49 23.38 -2.21 7.95
CA SER A 49 22.29 -2.45 7.01
C SER A 49 21.43 -3.54 7.62
N ALA A 50 20.25 -3.15 8.06
CA ALA A 50 19.28 -4.08 8.59
C ALA A 50 18.88 -5.07 7.47
N PHE A 51 19.53 -6.23 7.44
CA PHE A 51 19.07 -7.41 6.69
C PHE A 51 17.62 -7.73 7.12
N ARG A 52 16.63 -7.25 6.35
CA ARG A 52 15.19 -7.47 6.61
C ARG A 52 14.49 -8.39 5.60
N GLY A 53 15.08 -8.71 4.45
CA GLY A 53 14.46 -9.54 3.40
C GLY A 53 14.16 -10.99 3.83
N LYS A 54 15.18 -11.74 4.29
CA LYS A 54 15.02 -13.11 4.80
C LYS A 54 14.00 -13.25 5.94
N LYS A 55 13.92 -12.26 6.85
CA LYS A 55 13.02 -12.30 8.02
C LYS A 55 11.55 -12.05 7.67
N ALA A 56 11.23 -11.35 6.58
CA ALA A 56 9.85 -10.97 6.28
C ALA A 56 9.00 -12.14 5.79
N LEU A 57 9.54 -12.97 4.88
CA LEU A 57 8.84 -14.16 4.35
C LEU A 57 8.79 -15.31 5.36
N LEU A 58 9.86 -15.52 6.15
CA LEU A 58 9.89 -16.52 7.22
C LEU A 58 8.88 -16.23 8.34
N ASN A 59 8.48 -14.96 8.52
CA ASN A 59 7.48 -14.53 9.49
C ASN A 59 6.08 -14.33 8.89
N PHE A 60 5.85 -14.69 7.62
CA PHE A 60 4.53 -14.56 7.01
C PHE A 60 3.52 -15.48 7.71
N ASN A 61 2.56 -14.88 8.44
CA ASN A 61 1.51 -15.61 9.15
C ASN A 61 0.13 -14.95 8.98
N ILE A 62 -0.04 -14.16 7.91
CA ILE A 62 -1.30 -13.45 7.67
C ILE A 62 -2.37 -14.46 7.26
N LYS A 63 -3.48 -14.48 8.00
CA LYS A 63 -4.65 -15.30 7.67
C LYS A 63 -5.53 -14.60 6.63
N PRO A 64 -6.29 -15.35 5.80
CA PRO A 64 -7.20 -14.75 4.83
C PRO A 64 -8.18 -13.75 5.44
N GLN A 65 -8.74 -14.03 6.62
CA GLN A 65 -9.65 -13.11 7.32
C GLN A 65 -8.96 -11.80 7.74
N GLU A 66 -7.70 -11.86 8.18
CA GLU A 66 -6.92 -10.67 8.54
C GLU A 66 -6.59 -9.81 7.32
N LEU A 67 -6.33 -10.46 6.17
CA LEU A 67 -6.12 -9.75 4.92
C LEU A 67 -7.42 -9.11 4.42
N ILE A 68 -8.57 -9.79 4.50
CA ILE A 68 -9.87 -9.20 4.16
C ILE A 68 -10.15 -7.97 5.03
N ALA A 69 -10.00 -8.09 6.36
CA ALA A 69 -10.19 -6.98 7.29
C ALA A 69 -9.22 -5.80 7.04
N TYR A 70 -8.04 -6.06 6.49
CA TYR A 70 -7.15 -4.99 6.03
C TYR A 70 -7.69 -4.34 4.75
N LEU A 71 -8.12 -5.12 3.76
CA LEU A 71 -8.65 -4.61 2.49
C LEU A 71 -9.95 -3.82 2.68
N ASP A 72 -10.80 -4.21 3.63
CA ASP A 72 -12.05 -3.53 3.97
C ASP A 72 -11.87 -2.08 4.43
N GLN A 73 -10.65 -1.70 4.85
CA GLN A 73 -10.33 -0.33 5.23
C GLN A 73 -10.05 0.59 4.03
N TYR A 74 -9.87 0.02 2.84
CA TYR A 74 -9.47 0.76 1.65
C TYR A 74 -10.34 0.44 0.42
N VAL A 75 -11.01 -0.71 0.39
CA VAL A 75 -11.80 -1.19 -0.75
C VAL A 75 -13.23 -1.44 -0.34
N VAL A 76 -14.14 -0.63 -0.88
CA VAL A 76 -15.59 -0.82 -0.74
C VAL A 76 -16.08 -1.94 -1.65
N ARG A 77 -17.03 -2.73 -1.17
CA ARG A 77 -17.66 -3.85 -1.89
C ARG A 77 -16.61 -4.90 -2.28
N GLN A 78 -16.77 -5.55 -3.42
CA GLN A 78 -15.85 -6.58 -3.93
C GLN A 78 -15.66 -7.78 -3.00
N ASP A 79 -16.65 -8.13 -2.19
CA ASP A 79 -16.51 -9.12 -1.11
C ASP A 79 -16.08 -10.50 -1.61
N THR A 80 -16.66 -10.95 -2.73
CA THR A 80 -16.26 -12.20 -3.37
C THR A 80 -14.82 -12.14 -3.89
N ALA A 81 -14.41 -11.01 -4.47
CA ALA A 81 -13.05 -10.84 -4.98
C ALA A 81 -12.02 -10.77 -3.85
N LYS A 82 -12.30 -10.01 -2.78
CA LYS A 82 -11.48 -9.95 -1.56
C LYS A 82 -11.30 -11.35 -0.97
N SER A 83 -12.37 -12.13 -0.87
CA SER A 83 -12.33 -13.51 -0.35
C SER A 83 -11.46 -14.44 -1.19
N VAL A 84 -11.66 -14.44 -2.52
CA VAL A 84 -10.87 -15.27 -3.45
C VAL A 84 -9.39 -14.89 -3.41
N LEU A 85 -9.08 -13.60 -3.54
CA LEU A 85 -7.71 -13.11 -3.55
C LEU A 85 -7.01 -13.38 -2.21
N ALA A 86 -7.65 -13.03 -1.09
CA ALA A 86 -7.06 -13.26 0.22
C ALA A 86 -6.78 -14.74 0.47
N THR A 87 -7.72 -15.62 0.10
CA THR A 87 -7.54 -17.06 0.25
C THR A 87 -6.39 -17.59 -0.60
N LYS A 88 -6.36 -17.25 -1.90
CA LYS A 88 -5.37 -17.81 -2.84
C LYS A 88 -3.98 -17.24 -2.61
N ILE A 89 -3.86 -15.94 -2.35
CA ILE A 89 -2.58 -15.27 -2.14
C ILE A 89 -1.98 -15.66 -0.78
N CYS A 90 -2.76 -15.65 0.32
CA CYS A 90 -2.25 -16.13 1.62
C CYS A 90 -1.83 -17.61 1.54
N THR A 91 -2.58 -18.45 0.80
CA THR A 91 -2.22 -19.86 0.62
C THR A 91 -0.90 -20.01 -0.15
N HIS A 92 -0.71 -19.23 -1.21
CA HIS A 92 0.51 -19.21 -2.00
C HIS A 92 1.75 -18.94 -1.13
N PHE A 93 1.74 -17.83 -0.39
CA PHE A 93 2.87 -17.45 0.45
C PHE A 93 3.07 -18.36 1.67
N ASN A 94 2.00 -18.88 2.26
CA ASN A 94 2.13 -19.87 3.34
C ASN A 94 2.74 -21.19 2.85
N ARG A 95 2.46 -21.62 1.61
CA ARG A 95 3.09 -22.81 1.00
C ARG A 95 4.58 -22.59 0.77
N ILE A 96 4.97 -21.41 0.28
CA ILE A 96 6.38 -21.02 0.12
C ILE A 96 7.10 -21.06 1.46
N ARG A 97 6.53 -20.41 2.49
CA ARG A 97 7.08 -20.43 3.84
C ARG A 97 7.21 -21.85 4.39
N HIS A 98 6.18 -22.68 4.24
CA HIS A 98 6.21 -24.07 4.70
C HIS A 98 7.34 -24.86 4.04
N SER A 99 7.50 -24.75 2.71
CA SER A 99 8.57 -25.41 1.97
C SER A 99 9.97 -24.97 2.42
N GLN A 100 10.15 -23.67 2.68
CA GLN A 100 11.41 -23.14 3.20
C GLN A 100 11.73 -23.67 4.60
N VAL A 101 10.72 -23.79 5.47
CA VAL A 101 10.88 -24.28 6.85
C VAL A 101 11.16 -25.79 6.90
N THR A 102 10.47 -26.60 6.09
CA THR A 102 10.68 -28.06 6.09
C THR A 102 11.93 -28.50 5.35
N GLY A 103 12.57 -27.60 4.59
CA GLY A 103 13.69 -27.95 3.70
C GLY A 103 13.29 -28.89 2.56
N GLU A 104 11.99 -29.16 2.41
CA GLU A 104 11.43 -29.91 1.30
C GLU A 104 10.96 -28.89 0.26
N GLY A 105 11.66 -28.82 -0.87
CA GLY A 105 11.22 -27.99 -2.00
C GLY A 105 9.76 -28.26 -2.34
N LEU A 106 9.02 -27.19 -2.66
CA LEU A 106 7.63 -27.18 -3.14
C LEU A 106 7.39 -28.15 -4.32
N SER A 107 8.49 -28.56 -4.97
CA SER A 107 8.61 -29.43 -6.14
C SER A 107 8.48 -30.94 -5.87
N LYS A 108 8.34 -31.41 -4.62
CA LYS A 108 8.15 -32.86 -4.37
C LYS A 108 6.78 -33.41 -4.78
N ILE A 109 5.78 -32.55 -5.03
CA ILE A 109 4.48 -32.97 -5.55
C ILE A 109 4.49 -32.80 -7.07
N THR A 110 4.57 -33.92 -7.80
CA THR A 110 4.43 -33.95 -9.25
C THR A 110 3.13 -33.27 -9.67
N GLY A 111 3.20 -32.23 -10.52
CA GLY A 111 2.03 -31.53 -11.05
C GLY A 111 1.49 -30.39 -10.20
N ASN A 112 2.28 -29.78 -9.31
CA ASN A 112 1.88 -28.58 -8.60
C ASN A 112 1.66 -27.40 -9.57
N ILE A 113 0.41 -26.95 -9.71
CA ILE A 113 0.05 -25.81 -10.57
C ILE A 113 -0.01 -24.55 -9.70
N LYS A 114 0.76 -23.52 -10.08
CA LYS A 114 0.67 -22.20 -9.43
C LYS A 114 -0.75 -21.67 -9.50
N SER A 115 -1.21 -21.07 -8.40
CA SER A 115 -2.52 -20.43 -8.33
C SER A 115 -2.50 -19.03 -8.92
N ASN A 116 -1.94 -18.87 -10.13
CA ASN A 116 -1.99 -17.61 -10.87
C ASN A 116 -3.45 -17.21 -11.11
N ILE A 117 -3.69 -15.91 -11.13
CA ILE A 117 -5.03 -15.34 -10.99
C ILE A 117 -5.38 -14.52 -12.23
N LEU A 118 -6.57 -14.75 -12.77
CA LEU A 118 -7.21 -13.93 -13.78
C LEU A 118 -8.32 -13.08 -13.14
N MET A 119 -8.17 -11.77 -13.19
CA MET A 119 -9.16 -10.79 -12.72
C MET A 119 -10.01 -10.27 -13.88
N LEU A 120 -11.33 -10.40 -13.74
CA LEU A 120 -12.37 -10.02 -14.70
C LEU A 120 -13.22 -8.89 -14.10
N GLY A 121 -13.48 -7.83 -14.86
CA GLY A 121 -14.42 -6.78 -14.45
C GLY A 121 -14.14 -5.46 -15.16
N PRO A 122 -15.03 -4.45 -15.10
CA PRO A 122 -14.85 -3.18 -15.81
C PRO A 122 -13.62 -2.38 -15.34
N THR A 123 -13.32 -1.30 -16.07
CA THR A 123 -12.29 -0.34 -15.67
C THR A 123 -12.74 0.46 -14.45
N GLY A 124 -11.79 0.99 -13.68
CA GLY A 124 -12.10 1.91 -12.58
C GLY A 124 -12.72 1.30 -11.31
N ILE A 125 -12.80 -0.03 -11.19
CA ILE A 125 -13.36 -0.71 -9.99
C ILE A 125 -12.32 -1.10 -8.92
N GLY A 126 -11.06 -0.71 -9.10
CA GLY A 126 -10.00 -0.95 -8.12
C GLY A 126 -9.17 -2.22 -8.31
N LYS A 127 -9.18 -2.87 -9.48
CA LYS A 127 -8.36 -4.08 -9.79
C LYS A 127 -6.88 -3.91 -9.41
N THR A 128 -6.22 -2.89 -9.96
CA THR A 128 -4.81 -2.61 -9.66
C THR A 128 -4.60 -2.20 -8.20
N TYR A 129 -5.52 -1.40 -7.65
CA TYR A 129 -5.41 -0.88 -6.28
C TYR A 129 -5.47 -2.02 -5.25
N LEU A 130 -6.39 -2.96 -5.44
CA LEU A 130 -6.57 -4.14 -4.60
C LEU A 130 -5.29 -4.98 -4.52
N ILE A 131 -4.64 -5.26 -5.65
CA ILE A 131 -3.39 -6.04 -5.66
C ILE A 131 -2.23 -5.26 -5.05
N LYS A 132 -2.13 -3.95 -5.31
CA LYS A 132 -1.10 -3.10 -4.69
C LYS A 132 -1.21 -3.09 -3.17
N LEU A 133 -2.44 -3.03 -2.63
CA LEU A 133 -2.68 -3.11 -1.19
C LEU A 133 -2.30 -4.48 -0.62
N ILE A 134 -2.64 -5.57 -1.30
CA ILE A 134 -2.25 -6.92 -0.88
C ILE A 134 -0.73 -7.05 -0.83
N ALA A 135 -0.02 -6.63 -1.89
CA ALA A 135 1.44 -6.67 -1.92
C ALA A 135 2.07 -5.85 -0.79
N LYS A 136 1.59 -4.60 -0.58
CA LYS A 136 2.02 -3.73 0.52
C LYS A 136 1.80 -4.39 1.90
N LYS A 137 0.66 -5.06 2.09
CA LYS A 137 0.31 -5.73 3.35
C LYS A 137 1.15 -6.95 3.63
N ILE A 138 1.47 -7.72 2.60
CA ILE A 138 2.28 -8.94 2.70
C ILE A 138 3.77 -8.57 2.83
N GLY A 139 4.19 -7.44 2.24
CA GLY A 139 5.58 -6.98 2.28
C GLY A 139 6.47 -7.67 1.25
N VAL A 140 5.92 -7.99 0.07
CA VAL A 140 6.65 -8.62 -1.04
C VAL A 140 6.84 -7.65 -2.21
N PRO A 141 7.90 -7.81 -3.02
CA PRO A 141 8.11 -7.00 -4.22
C PRO A 141 6.91 -7.08 -5.18
N PHE A 142 6.57 -5.95 -5.80
CA PHE A 142 5.42 -5.84 -6.68
C PHE A 142 5.77 -5.06 -7.95
N VAL A 143 5.58 -5.70 -9.11
CA VAL A 143 5.73 -5.05 -10.42
C VAL A 143 4.38 -4.97 -11.11
N LYS A 144 4.06 -3.79 -11.64
CA LYS A 144 2.90 -3.56 -12.51
C LYS A 144 3.38 -3.33 -13.94
N ALA A 145 2.80 -4.06 -14.88
CA ALA A 145 2.95 -3.78 -16.30
C ALA A 145 1.61 -3.83 -17.04
N ASP A 146 1.62 -3.38 -18.28
CA ASP A 146 0.50 -3.43 -19.21
C ASP A 146 0.85 -4.43 -20.32
N ALA A 147 -0.05 -5.36 -20.62
CA ALA A 147 0.16 -6.39 -21.62
C ALA A 147 0.48 -5.82 -23.03
N THR A 148 -0.04 -4.63 -23.33
CA THR A 148 0.12 -3.96 -24.64
C THR A 148 1.54 -3.47 -24.90
N LYS A 149 2.39 -3.37 -23.87
CA LYS A 149 3.78 -2.91 -23.99
C LYS A 149 4.75 -4.00 -24.47
N PHE A 150 4.35 -5.26 -24.42
CA PHE A 150 5.20 -6.39 -24.77
C PHE A 150 5.10 -6.76 -26.24
N SER A 151 6.17 -7.36 -26.76
CA SER A 151 6.20 -7.93 -28.12
C SER A 151 6.93 -9.27 -28.12
N GLU A 152 6.60 -10.16 -29.05
CA GLU A 152 7.20 -11.51 -29.14
C GLU A 152 8.72 -11.49 -29.27
N THR A 153 9.27 -10.52 -30.01
CA THR A 153 10.71 -10.44 -30.31
C THR A 153 11.49 -9.54 -29.36
N GLY A 154 10.82 -8.77 -28.50
CA GLY A 154 11.46 -7.75 -27.66
C GLY A 154 12.14 -6.60 -28.42
N TYR A 155 12.00 -6.53 -29.75
CA TYR A 155 12.72 -5.58 -30.61
C TYR A 155 11.97 -4.26 -30.84
N VAL A 156 10.64 -4.28 -30.82
CA VAL A 156 9.77 -3.10 -31.03
C VAL A 156 8.95 -2.76 -29.77
N GLY A 157 8.83 -3.70 -28.83
CA GLY A 157 8.25 -3.53 -27.49
C GLY A 157 9.10 -4.23 -26.43
N GLY A 158 8.72 -4.12 -25.16
CA GLY A 158 9.48 -4.70 -24.04
C GLY A 158 9.52 -6.24 -24.07
N ASP A 159 10.54 -6.82 -23.43
CA ASP A 159 10.65 -8.25 -23.18
C ASP A 159 9.85 -8.61 -21.92
N VAL A 160 9.14 -9.73 -21.96
CA VAL A 160 8.36 -10.22 -20.81
C VAL A 160 9.27 -10.59 -19.64
N GLU A 161 10.51 -11.02 -19.91
CA GLU A 161 11.48 -11.30 -18.86
C GLU A 161 11.91 -10.04 -18.07
N ASP A 162 11.73 -8.84 -18.64
CA ASP A 162 11.99 -7.58 -17.92
C ASP A 162 11.11 -7.42 -16.68
N LEU A 163 9.92 -8.05 -16.66
CA LEU A 163 9.07 -8.10 -15.47
C LEU A 163 9.79 -8.70 -14.27
N VAL A 164 10.58 -9.76 -14.50
CA VAL A 164 11.33 -10.45 -13.45
C VAL A 164 12.54 -9.62 -13.04
N ARG A 165 13.20 -8.96 -14.00
CA ARG A 165 14.33 -8.06 -13.73
C ARG A 165 13.88 -6.85 -12.89
N ASP A 166 12.75 -6.26 -13.22
CA ASP A 166 12.17 -5.14 -12.46
C ASP A 166 11.74 -5.57 -11.05
N LEU A 167 11.33 -6.83 -10.86
CA LEU A 167 11.00 -7.37 -9.55
C LEU A 167 12.23 -7.46 -8.64
N VAL A 168 13.40 -7.78 -9.21
CA VAL A 168 14.68 -7.75 -8.47
C VAL A 168 15.09 -6.33 -8.10
N LYS A 169 14.86 -5.35 -9.00
CA LYS A 169 15.10 -3.94 -8.67
C LYS A 169 14.22 -3.47 -7.53
N GLU A 170 12.93 -3.81 -7.55
CA GLU A 170 11.98 -3.52 -6.47
C GLU A 170 12.37 -4.21 -5.14
N ALA A 171 13.01 -5.38 -5.23
CA ALA A 171 13.58 -6.09 -4.09
C ALA A 171 14.93 -5.54 -3.61
N ASN A 172 15.44 -4.43 -4.16
CA ASN A 172 16.78 -3.88 -3.89
C ASN A 172 17.90 -4.92 -4.10
N ASP A 173 17.86 -5.63 -5.23
CA ASP A 173 18.81 -6.69 -5.62
C ASP A 173 18.80 -7.95 -4.73
N ASP A 174 17.79 -8.12 -3.87
CA ASP A 174 17.55 -9.35 -3.11
C ASP A 174 16.81 -10.38 -3.99
N ILE A 175 17.57 -11.32 -4.55
CA ILE A 175 17.05 -12.39 -5.42
C ILE A 175 16.04 -13.26 -4.70
N GLU A 176 16.32 -13.68 -3.46
CA GLU A 176 15.44 -14.60 -2.72
C GLU A 176 14.08 -13.93 -2.42
N LEU A 177 14.11 -12.63 -2.10
CA LEU A 177 12.90 -11.83 -1.90
C LEU A 177 12.13 -11.64 -3.21
N ALA A 178 12.82 -11.39 -4.32
CA ALA A 178 12.21 -11.22 -5.64
C ALA A 178 11.55 -12.49 -6.15
N GLU A 179 12.13 -13.67 -5.90
CA GLU A 179 11.50 -14.96 -6.23
C GLU A 179 10.14 -15.15 -5.54
N CYS A 180 9.89 -14.43 -4.45
CA CYS A 180 8.62 -14.41 -3.73
C CYS A 180 7.79 -13.14 -4.02
N GLY A 181 7.98 -12.49 -5.16
CA GLY A 181 7.23 -11.30 -5.54
C GLY A 181 5.90 -11.57 -6.27
N ILE A 182 5.19 -10.48 -6.57
CA ILE A 182 3.95 -10.47 -7.35
C ILE A 182 4.17 -9.68 -8.64
N VAL A 183 3.85 -10.31 -9.77
CA VAL A 183 3.79 -9.66 -11.09
C VAL A 183 2.33 -9.44 -11.46
N TYR A 184 1.93 -8.17 -11.63
CA TYR A 184 0.60 -7.79 -12.07
C TYR A 184 0.62 -7.26 -13.50
N ILE A 185 -0.19 -7.88 -14.38
CA ILE A 185 -0.31 -7.50 -15.78
C ILE A 185 -1.73 -7.00 -16.04
N ASP A 186 -1.86 -5.71 -16.35
CA ASP A 186 -3.13 -5.10 -16.75
C ASP A 186 -3.38 -5.25 -18.26
N GLU A 187 -4.62 -4.99 -18.67
CA GLU A 187 -5.05 -5.00 -20.08
C GLU A 187 -4.77 -6.31 -20.84
N ILE A 188 -4.78 -7.45 -20.15
CA ILE A 188 -4.52 -8.76 -20.76
C ILE A 188 -5.54 -9.11 -21.85
N ASP A 189 -6.75 -8.54 -21.78
CA ASP A 189 -7.79 -8.72 -22.80
C ASP A 189 -7.42 -8.09 -24.15
N LYS A 190 -6.44 -7.17 -24.20
CA LYS A 190 -6.01 -6.51 -25.45
C LYS A 190 -5.07 -7.37 -26.30
N ILE A 191 -4.40 -8.35 -25.68
CA ILE A 191 -3.55 -9.31 -26.38
C ILE A 191 -4.32 -10.57 -26.83
N ALA A 192 -5.63 -10.65 -26.56
CA ALA A 192 -6.48 -11.67 -27.16
C ALA A 192 -6.55 -11.48 -28.68
N ALA A 193 -6.49 -12.57 -29.42
CA ALA A 193 -6.62 -12.57 -30.86
C ALA A 193 -8.04 -12.13 -31.26
N SER A 194 -8.16 -11.02 -32.00
CA SER A 194 -9.46 -10.64 -32.56
C SER A 194 -9.80 -11.57 -33.72
N PRO A 195 -11.01 -12.14 -33.80
CA PRO A 195 -11.40 -13.04 -34.89
C PRO A 195 -11.37 -12.37 -36.28
N ASN A 196 -11.37 -11.03 -36.35
CA ASN A 196 -11.57 -10.28 -37.60
C ASN A 196 -10.29 -9.64 -38.21
N VAL A 197 -9.09 -9.85 -37.63
CA VAL A 197 -7.87 -9.16 -38.10
C VAL A 197 -6.72 -10.15 -38.32
N ILE A 198 -6.55 -10.63 -39.54
CA ILE A 198 -5.61 -11.71 -39.90
C ILE A 198 -4.12 -11.31 -39.74
N GLY A 199 -3.76 -10.04 -39.96
CA GLY A 199 -2.34 -9.60 -40.01
C GLY A 199 -1.69 -9.23 -38.66
N ALA A 200 -2.46 -8.73 -37.69
CA ALA A 200 -1.95 -8.30 -36.38
C ALA A 200 -2.00 -9.40 -35.30
N GLN A 201 -2.49 -10.60 -35.67
CA GLN A 201 -2.66 -11.72 -34.75
C GLN A 201 -1.33 -12.30 -34.27
N VAL A 202 -0.33 -12.42 -35.15
CA VAL A 202 0.96 -13.07 -34.85
C VAL A 202 1.65 -12.44 -33.64
N SER A 203 1.69 -11.10 -33.60
CA SER A 203 2.32 -10.36 -32.50
C SER A 203 1.58 -10.52 -31.17
N ARG A 204 0.24 -10.53 -31.17
CA ARG A 204 -0.57 -10.63 -29.95
C ARG A 204 -0.54 -12.03 -29.33
N THR A 205 -0.65 -13.08 -30.16
CA THR A 205 -0.47 -14.46 -29.70
C THR A 205 0.96 -14.74 -29.27
N GLY A 206 1.95 -14.11 -29.92
CA GLY A 206 3.35 -14.19 -29.52
C GLY A 206 3.61 -13.71 -28.09
N VAL A 207 2.94 -12.63 -27.65
CA VAL A 207 3.01 -12.16 -26.25
C VAL A 207 2.42 -13.18 -25.28
N GLN A 208 1.29 -13.81 -25.60
CA GLN A 208 0.70 -14.87 -24.77
C GLN A 208 1.68 -16.03 -24.57
N ARG A 209 2.37 -16.45 -25.64
CA ARG A 209 3.38 -17.53 -25.61
C ARG A 209 4.64 -17.13 -24.83
N ALA A 210 5.09 -15.89 -24.99
CA ALA A 210 6.24 -15.36 -24.25
C ALA A 210 5.97 -15.36 -22.72
N LEU A 211 4.73 -15.13 -22.31
CA LEU A 211 4.30 -15.17 -20.90
C LEU A 211 4.23 -16.58 -20.31
N LEU A 212 4.13 -17.65 -21.12
CA LEU A 212 4.02 -19.02 -20.61
C LEU A 212 5.25 -19.40 -19.77
N LYS A 213 6.46 -19.16 -20.28
CA LYS A 213 7.70 -19.56 -19.60
C LYS A 213 7.84 -18.93 -18.20
N PRO A 214 7.74 -17.58 -18.03
CA PRO A 214 7.82 -16.98 -16.71
C PRO A 214 6.73 -17.44 -15.74
N MET A 215 5.51 -17.74 -16.22
CA MET A 215 4.38 -18.18 -15.39
C MET A 215 4.54 -19.61 -14.84
N GLU A 216 5.41 -20.42 -15.45
CA GLU A 216 5.69 -21.82 -15.09
C GLU A 216 6.85 -21.95 -14.11
N GLU A 217 8.03 -22.30 -14.59
CA GLU A 217 9.25 -22.35 -13.80
C GLU A 217 10.35 -22.16 -14.81
N THR A 218 10.99 -21.00 -14.77
CA THR A 218 12.10 -20.67 -15.66
C THR A 218 13.14 -19.93 -14.85
N ASP A 219 14.41 -20.24 -15.10
CA ASP A 219 15.50 -19.43 -14.60
C ASP A 219 15.73 -18.27 -15.56
N VAL A 220 15.43 -17.05 -15.11
CA VAL A 220 15.66 -15.83 -15.88
C VAL A 220 17.03 -15.28 -15.54
N ASP A 221 17.86 -15.05 -16.54
CA ASP A 221 19.13 -14.34 -16.37
C ASP A 221 18.87 -12.85 -16.12
N LEU A 222 19.42 -12.32 -15.02
CA LEU A 222 19.32 -10.89 -14.70
C LEU A 222 20.10 -9.97 -15.63
N LYS A 223 20.86 -10.57 -16.55
CA LYS A 223 21.70 -9.86 -17.51
C LYS A 223 20.88 -9.56 -18.74
N VAL A 224 20.84 -8.29 -19.13
CA VAL A 224 20.37 -7.93 -20.47
C VAL A 224 21.57 -8.05 -21.41
N PRO A 225 21.48 -8.78 -22.53
CA PRO A 225 22.60 -8.96 -23.48
C PRO A 225 23.20 -7.65 -24.05
N HIS A 226 22.56 -6.51 -23.84
CA HIS A 226 22.87 -5.22 -24.46
C HIS A 226 23.15 -4.08 -23.47
N ASP A 227 23.24 -4.33 -22.17
CA ASP A 227 23.53 -3.27 -21.19
C ASP A 227 25.06 -3.11 -20.97
N PRO A 228 25.67 -1.96 -21.37
CA PRO A 228 27.10 -1.72 -21.23
C PRO A 228 27.57 -1.67 -19.76
N VAL A 229 26.69 -1.30 -18.81
CA VAL A 229 27.03 -1.26 -17.37
C VAL A 229 27.20 -2.67 -16.82
N SER A 230 26.28 -3.56 -17.18
CA SER A 230 26.36 -4.99 -16.84
C SER A 230 27.61 -5.67 -17.44
N MET A 231 28.03 -5.28 -18.65
CA MET A 231 29.27 -5.78 -19.25
C MET A 231 30.55 -5.25 -18.57
N MET A 232 30.57 -3.98 -18.14
CA MET A 232 31.70 -3.42 -17.40
C MET A 232 31.85 -4.06 -16.01
N GLN A 233 30.75 -4.26 -15.28
CA GLN A 233 30.77 -4.97 -13.99
C GLN A 233 31.24 -6.42 -14.13
N GLU A 234 30.93 -7.09 -15.25
CA GLU A 234 31.46 -8.43 -15.54
C GLU A 234 32.96 -8.43 -15.77
N LEU A 235 33.49 -7.46 -16.52
CA LEU A 235 34.94 -7.34 -16.74
C LEU A 235 35.66 -7.14 -15.40
N GLU A 236 35.15 -6.27 -14.54
CA GLU A 236 35.73 -6.03 -13.21
C GLU A 236 35.61 -7.24 -12.27
N ALA A 237 34.44 -7.90 -12.21
CA ALA A 237 34.22 -9.06 -11.36
C ALA A 237 35.01 -10.30 -11.83
N TYR A 238 35.12 -10.49 -13.15
CA TYR A 238 35.92 -11.55 -13.76
C TYR A 238 37.42 -11.33 -13.53
N GLN A 239 37.90 -10.09 -13.67
CA GLN A 239 39.29 -9.74 -13.36
C GLN A 239 39.63 -9.97 -11.89
N ARG A 240 38.69 -9.73 -10.95
CA ARG A 240 38.92 -9.92 -9.51
C ARG A 240 38.78 -11.37 -9.02
N THR A 241 37.88 -12.17 -9.60
CA THR A 241 37.51 -13.49 -9.03
C THR A 241 37.72 -14.68 -9.97
N GLY A 242 38.02 -14.45 -11.25
CA GLY A 242 38.22 -15.49 -12.26
C GLY A 242 36.96 -16.32 -12.59
N LYS A 243 35.79 -16.01 -12.03
CA LYS A 243 34.52 -16.70 -12.27
C LYS A 243 33.48 -15.74 -12.84
N ARG A 244 32.72 -16.20 -13.84
CA ARG A 244 31.54 -15.47 -14.33
C ARG A 244 30.38 -15.70 -13.36
N ASN A 245 30.05 -14.69 -12.55
CA ASN A 245 28.86 -14.75 -11.69
C ASN A 245 27.60 -14.50 -12.54
N ARG A 246 26.92 -15.57 -12.97
CA ARG A 246 25.56 -15.48 -13.53
C ARG A 246 24.55 -15.44 -12.39
N ARG A 247 24.01 -14.26 -12.11
CA ARG A 247 22.85 -14.12 -11.23
C ARG A 247 21.60 -14.49 -12.00
N ARG A 248 20.90 -15.52 -11.53
CA ARG A 248 19.64 -16.04 -12.08
C ARG A 248 18.55 -15.89 -11.03
N VAL A 249 17.31 -15.70 -11.49
CA VAL A 249 16.11 -15.68 -10.64
C VAL A 249 15.21 -16.81 -11.10
N ASN A 250 14.78 -17.65 -10.18
CA ASN A 250 13.83 -18.70 -10.47
C ASN A 250 12.39 -18.20 -10.32
N THR A 251 11.56 -18.36 -11.36
CA THR A 251 10.19 -17.83 -11.33
C THR A 251 9.18 -18.72 -10.60
N ALA A 252 9.54 -19.91 -10.09
CA ALA A 252 8.60 -20.89 -9.54
C ALA A 252 7.70 -20.35 -8.41
N ASN A 253 8.19 -19.38 -7.63
CA ASN A 253 7.45 -18.82 -6.50
C ASN A 253 6.82 -17.44 -6.80
N ILE A 254 7.12 -16.86 -7.97
CA ILE A 254 6.54 -15.59 -8.40
C ILE A 254 5.06 -15.80 -8.75
N LEU A 255 4.19 -15.01 -8.12
CA LEU A 255 2.75 -15.06 -8.38
C LEU A 255 2.39 -14.12 -9.53
N PHE A 256 1.78 -14.66 -10.58
CA PHE A 256 1.25 -13.86 -11.68
C PHE A 256 -0.24 -13.58 -11.46
N ILE A 257 -0.59 -12.30 -11.53
CA ILE A 257 -1.97 -11.82 -11.48
C ILE A 257 -2.22 -11.01 -12.75
N VAL A 258 -3.08 -11.49 -13.62
CA VAL A 258 -3.44 -10.79 -14.86
C VAL A 258 -4.85 -10.24 -14.75
N SER A 259 -5.11 -9.13 -15.41
CA SER A 259 -6.41 -8.47 -15.35
C SER A 259 -6.78 -7.83 -16.68
N GLY A 260 -8.08 -7.71 -16.92
CA GLY A 260 -8.61 -7.07 -18.13
C GLY A 260 -10.04 -6.59 -17.93
N ALA A 261 -10.54 -5.81 -18.88
CA ALA A 261 -11.93 -5.35 -18.89
C ALA A 261 -12.88 -6.38 -19.50
N PHE A 262 -12.39 -7.14 -20.50
CA PHE A 262 -13.12 -8.21 -21.19
C PHE A 262 -14.44 -7.74 -21.80
N SER A 263 -14.41 -6.56 -22.43
CA SER A 263 -15.54 -6.04 -23.22
C SER A 263 -15.95 -7.05 -24.30
N GLY A 264 -17.19 -7.53 -24.25
CA GLY A 264 -17.74 -8.51 -25.19
C GLY A 264 -17.69 -9.98 -24.71
N LEU A 265 -16.96 -10.31 -23.64
CA LEU A 265 -16.93 -11.68 -23.10
C LEU A 265 -18.31 -12.14 -22.61
N ALA A 266 -19.10 -11.22 -22.04
CA ALA A 266 -20.48 -11.51 -21.63
C ALA A 266 -21.35 -12.02 -22.80
N GLU A 267 -21.12 -11.52 -24.02
CA GLU A 267 -21.84 -11.98 -25.21
C GLU A 267 -21.45 -13.41 -25.61
N VAL A 268 -20.15 -13.75 -25.55
CA VAL A 268 -19.64 -15.11 -25.80
C VAL A 268 -20.30 -16.09 -24.82
N ILE A 269 -20.29 -15.76 -23.54
CA ILE A 269 -20.92 -16.57 -22.47
C ILE A 269 -22.43 -16.71 -22.72
N ARG A 270 -23.10 -15.61 -23.08
CA ARG A 270 -24.55 -15.60 -23.38
C ARG A 270 -24.86 -16.53 -24.55
N ARG A 271 -24.06 -16.51 -25.62
CA ARG A 271 -24.21 -17.39 -26.79
C ARG A 271 -24.06 -18.86 -26.39
N ARG A 272 -23.05 -19.21 -25.57
CA ARG A 272 -22.89 -20.57 -25.06
C ARG A 272 -24.08 -21.04 -24.24
N LEU A 273 -24.51 -20.25 -23.25
CA LEU A 273 -25.63 -20.62 -22.36
C LEU A 273 -26.95 -20.73 -23.14
N SER A 274 -27.15 -19.87 -24.14
CA SER A 274 -28.35 -19.92 -25.00
C SER A 274 -28.37 -21.16 -25.88
N LYS A 275 -27.23 -21.61 -26.42
CA LYS A 275 -27.14 -22.85 -27.22
C LYS A 275 -27.47 -24.11 -26.40
N GLN A 276 -27.18 -24.11 -25.10
CA GLN A 276 -27.50 -25.24 -24.20
C GLN A 276 -28.98 -25.31 -23.81
N THR A 277 -29.74 -24.23 -23.98
CA THR A 277 -31.13 -24.12 -23.49
C THR A 277 -32.09 -23.92 -24.66
N ILE A 278 -32.57 -25.01 -25.27
CA ILE A 278 -33.59 -24.95 -26.33
C ILE A 278 -34.97 -24.72 -25.68
N GLY A 279 -35.66 -23.62 -26.02
CA GLY A 279 -37.03 -23.31 -25.57
C GLY A 279 -37.17 -22.06 -24.67
N PHE A 280 -38.20 -22.03 -23.80
CA PHE A 280 -38.59 -20.92 -22.93
C PHE A 280 -37.46 -20.38 -22.02
N GLY A 281 -36.44 -21.21 -21.70
CA GLY A 281 -35.28 -20.81 -20.90
C GLY A 281 -34.31 -19.84 -21.58
N SER A 282 -34.38 -19.68 -22.91
CA SER A 282 -33.51 -18.75 -23.65
C SER A 282 -33.83 -17.26 -23.37
N ASN A 283 -35.09 -16.92 -23.09
CA ASN A 283 -35.49 -15.56 -22.75
C ASN A 283 -34.98 -15.14 -21.35
N LEU A 284 -34.88 -16.07 -20.39
CA LEU A 284 -34.33 -15.81 -19.06
C LEU A 284 -32.82 -15.50 -19.07
N ILE A 285 -32.10 -15.97 -20.09
CA ILE A 285 -30.65 -15.71 -20.23
C ILE A 285 -30.40 -14.31 -20.82
N LYS A 286 -31.30 -13.81 -21.68
CA LYS A 286 -31.20 -12.46 -22.24
C LYS A 286 -31.36 -11.36 -21.19
N SER A 287 -32.14 -11.60 -20.13
CA SER A 287 -32.36 -10.63 -19.05
C SER A 287 -31.26 -10.61 -17.98
N ARG A 288 -30.24 -11.48 -18.06
CA ARG A 288 -29.14 -11.50 -17.09
C ARG A 288 -28.19 -10.33 -17.31
N LYS A 289 -27.76 -9.71 -16.21
CA LYS A 289 -26.71 -8.69 -16.20
C LYS A 289 -25.38 -9.31 -16.63
N ASP A 290 -24.52 -8.51 -17.26
CA ASP A 290 -23.23 -8.97 -17.76
C ASP A 290 -22.33 -9.51 -16.63
N GLU A 291 -22.44 -8.94 -15.43
CA GLU A 291 -21.70 -9.37 -14.23
C GLU A 291 -21.98 -10.83 -13.84
N ASP A 292 -23.26 -11.21 -13.84
CA ASP A 292 -23.69 -12.57 -13.51
C ASP A 292 -23.21 -13.58 -14.55
N LEU A 293 -23.06 -13.13 -15.80
CA LEU A 293 -22.49 -13.92 -16.88
C LEU A 293 -20.99 -14.09 -16.68
N LEU A 294 -20.25 -13.02 -16.34
CA LEU A 294 -18.82 -13.10 -16.08
C LEU A 294 -18.48 -14.07 -14.94
N ARG A 295 -19.34 -14.20 -13.91
CA ARG A 295 -19.19 -15.21 -12.85
C ARG A 295 -19.29 -16.66 -13.35
N GLN A 296 -19.91 -16.88 -14.51
CA GLN A 296 -20.06 -18.19 -15.16
C GLN A 296 -19.01 -18.44 -16.24
N THR A 297 -17.97 -17.61 -16.32
CA THR A 297 -16.87 -17.77 -17.29
C THR A 297 -16.18 -19.11 -17.12
N LYS A 298 -16.03 -19.86 -18.22
CA LYS A 298 -15.21 -21.06 -18.32
C LYS A 298 -14.04 -20.84 -19.28
N ALA A 299 -13.11 -21.79 -19.31
CA ALA A 299 -11.94 -21.73 -20.19
C ALA A 299 -12.33 -21.66 -21.67
N GLU A 300 -13.37 -22.41 -22.09
CA GLU A 300 -13.88 -22.40 -23.47
C GLU A 300 -14.34 -20.99 -23.92
N ASP A 301 -14.93 -20.19 -23.03
CA ASP A 301 -15.38 -18.84 -23.37
C ASP A 301 -14.17 -17.90 -23.60
N LEU A 302 -13.09 -18.08 -22.84
CA LEU A 302 -11.87 -17.29 -22.97
C LEU A 302 -11.08 -17.68 -24.23
N VAL A 303 -11.11 -18.95 -24.60
CA VAL A 303 -10.54 -19.42 -25.87
C VAL A 303 -11.34 -18.88 -27.05
N GLU A 304 -12.67 -18.96 -27.00
CA GLU A 304 -13.55 -18.37 -28.03
C GLU A 304 -13.40 -16.84 -28.10
N PHE A 305 -13.08 -16.19 -26.99
CA PHE A 305 -12.77 -14.76 -26.93
C PHE A 305 -11.42 -14.40 -27.59
N GLY A 306 -10.49 -15.35 -27.72
CA GLY A 306 -9.22 -15.16 -28.44
C GLY A 306 -7.94 -15.49 -27.66
N PHE A 307 -8.02 -16.15 -26.51
CA PHE A 307 -6.84 -16.63 -25.79
C PHE A 307 -6.40 -18.02 -26.22
N GLU A 308 -5.10 -18.31 -26.14
CA GLU A 308 -4.60 -19.67 -26.32
C GLU A 308 -4.98 -20.56 -25.12
N SER A 309 -5.32 -21.82 -25.40
CA SER A 309 -5.72 -22.79 -24.36
C SER A 309 -4.62 -23.04 -23.33
N GLU A 310 -3.36 -23.03 -23.77
CA GLU A 310 -2.18 -23.18 -22.90
C GLU A 310 -2.07 -22.01 -21.92
N PHE A 311 -2.26 -20.78 -22.41
CA PHE A 311 -2.21 -19.57 -21.58
C PHE A 311 -3.31 -19.57 -20.52
N ILE A 312 -4.55 -19.92 -20.88
CA ILE A 312 -5.66 -20.04 -19.92
C ILE A 312 -5.43 -21.21 -18.95
N GLY A 313 -4.77 -22.28 -19.39
CA GLY A 313 -4.36 -23.39 -18.52
C GLY A 313 -3.43 -22.96 -17.38
N ARG A 314 -2.65 -21.89 -17.58
CA ARG A 314 -1.77 -21.30 -16.54
C ARG A 314 -2.47 -20.30 -15.62
N LEU A 315 -3.78 -20.06 -15.79
CA LEU A 315 -4.61 -19.14 -15.00
C LEU A 315 -5.81 -19.87 -14.36
N PRO A 316 -5.59 -20.78 -13.40
CA PRO A 316 -6.65 -21.62 -12.86
C PRO A 316 -7.63 -20.85 -11.96
N VAL A 317 -7.19 -19.75 -11.33
CA VAL A 317 -8.03 -18.96 -10.42
C VAL A 317 -8.68 -17.82 -11.20
N ARG A 318 -10.01 -17.76 -11.17
CA ARG A 318 -10.79 -16.65 -11.73
C ARG A 318 -11.36 -15.80 -10.59
N CYS A 319 -11.21 -14.50 -10.71
CA CYS A 319 -11.71 -13.52 -9.75
C CYS A 319 -12.53 -12.48 -10.50
N VAL A 320 -13.84 -12.42 -10.26
CA VAL A 320 -14.72 -11.44 -10.89
C VAL A 320 -14.98 -10.30 -9.91
N LEU A 321 -14.80 -9.08 -10.38
CA LEU A 321 -15.07 -7.85 -9.64
C LEU A 321 -16.34 -7.20 -10.18
N ASP A 322 -17.10 -6.64 -9.25
CA ASP A 322 -18.39 -6.01 -9.50
C ASP A 322 -18.23 -4.55 -9.94
N PRO A 323 -19.11 -4.01 -10.80
CA PRO A 323 -19.18 -2.59 -11.08
C PRO A 323 -19.67 -1.83 -9.85
N LEU A 324 -19.27 -0.56 -9.80
CA LEU A 324 -19.59 0.36 -8.73
C LEU A 324 -20.89 1.10 -9.06
N SER A 325 -21.81 1.14 -8.11
CA SER A 325 -22.98 2.01 -8.12
C SER A 325 -22.62 3.41 -7.62
N GLU A 326 -23.52 4.38 -7.80
CA GLU A 326 -23.39 5.72 -7.22
C GLU A 326 -23.19 5.68 -5.69
N GLU A 327 -23.96 4.83 -4.99
CA GLU A 327 -23.81 4.63 -3.55
C GLU A 327 -22.45 4.04 -3.18
N ASP A 328 -21.89 3.14 -4.01
CA ASP A 328 -20.54 2.61 -3.79
C ASP A 328 -19.47 3.71 -3.94
N LEU A 329 -19.62 4.60 -4.92
CA LEU A 329 -18.72 5.73 -5.14
C LEU A 329 -18.77 6.73 -3.97
N TYR A 330 -19.97 7.00 -3.46
CA TYR A 330 -20.15 7.81 -2.25
C TYR A 330 -19.51 7.13 -1.03
N ALA A 331 -19.74 5.83 -0.84
CA ALA A 331 -19.11 5.07 0.22
C ALA A 331 -17.58 5.07 0.13
N ILE A 332 -17.01 5.01 -1.09
CA ILE A 332 -15.57 5.14 -1.33
C ILE A 332 -15.07 6.49 -0.81
N LEU A 333 -15.70 7.60 -1.21
CA LEU A 333 -15.31 8.95 -0.76
C LEU A 333 -15.43 9.12 0.76
N LYS A 334 -16.43 8.49 1.37
CA LYS A 334 -16.68 8.55 2.82
C LYS A 334 -15.70 7.70 3.64
N MET A 335 -14.90 6.82 3.03
CA MET A 335 -13.93 6.02 3.80
C MET A 335 -12.89 6.93 4.48
N PRO A 336 -12.52 6.68 5.75
CA PRO A 336 -11.51 7.49 6.45
C PRO A 336 -10.17 7.54 5.70
N ASN A 337 -9.75 6.41 5.13
CA ASN A 337 -8.49 6.28 4.40
C ASN A 337 -8.65 6.55 2.89
N ASN A 338 -9.68 7.30 2.47
CA ASN A 338 -9.87 7.61 1.06
C ASN A 338 -8.72 8.51 0.55
N PRO A 339 -7.92 8.07 -0.45
CA PRO A 339 -6.78 8.84 -0.92
C PRO A 339 -7.16 10.17 -1.61
N VAL A 340 -8.33 10.26 -2.23
CA VAL A 340 -8.78 11.48 -2.94
C VAL A 340 -9.07 12.59 -1.94
N ILE A 341 -9.87 12.28 -0.91
CA ILE A 341 -10.20 13.24 0.15
C ILE A 341 -8.97 13.59 0.98
N LEU A 342 -8.12 12.61 1.34
CA LEU A 342 -6.90 12.87 2.10
C LEU A 342 -5.88 13.70 1.30
N SER A 343 -5.72 13.43 -0.01
CA SER A 343 -4.86 14.25 -0.88
C SER A 343 -5.35 15.69 -0.90
N LYS A 344 -6.65 15.91 -1.11
CA LYS A 344 -7.19 17.27 -1.15
C LYS A 344 -7.07 18.01 0.18
N ARG A 345 -7.27 17.32 1.30
CA ARG A 345 -6.99 17.87 2.63
C ARG A 345 -5.53 18.28 2.79
N LEU A 346 -4.61 17.47 2.25
CA LEU A 346 -3.17 17.76 2.30
C LEU A 346 -2.82 18.98 1.45
N ASP A 347 -3.40 19.11 0.25
CA ASP A 347 -3.17 20.24 -0.66
C ASP A 347 -3.51 21.57 0.02
N PHE A 348 -4.68 21.68 0.65
CA PHE A 348 -5.07 22.88 1.41
C PHE A 348 -4.26 23.04 2.71
N SER A 349 -3.95 21.94 3.40
CA SER A 349 -3.15 21.98 4.64
C SER A 349 -1.73 22.48 4.39
N ALA A 350 -1.16 22.29 3.19
CA ALA A 350 0.14 22.83 2.81
C ALA A 350 0.16 24.37 2.80
N TYR A 351 -1.00 25.00 2.61
CA TYR A 351 -1.20 26.45 2.71
C TYR A 351 -1.74 26.88 4.09
N GLY A 352 -1.79 25.98 5.07
CA GLY A 352 -2.33 26.27 6.41
C GLY A 352 -3.86 26.35 6.46
N ILE A 353 -4.55 25.84 5.44
CA ILE A 353 -6.01 25.92 5.31
C ILE A 353 -6.63 24.56 5.70
N LYS A 354 -7.55 24.58 6.67
CA LYS A 354 -8.30 23.39 7.10
C LYS A 354 -9.59 23.23 6.29
N ILE A 355 -9.69 22.12 5.58
CA ILE A 355 -10.87 21.76 4.79
C ILE A 355 -11.59 20.55 5.38
N VAL A 356 -12.92 20.62 5.44
CA VAL A 356 -13.79 19.50 5.82
C VAL A 356 -14.88 19.31 4.76
N PHE A 357 -15.27 18.07 4.51
CA PHE A 357 -16.27 17.72 3.50
C PHE A 357 -17.56 17.27 4.18
N SER A 358 -18.68 17.89 3.79
CA SER A 358 -20.00 17.46 4.24
C SER A 358 -20.47 16.21 3.49
N ASP A 359 -21.36 15.45 4.12
CA ASP A 359 -21.95 14.24 3.57
C ASP A 359 -22.64 14.49 2.21
N ASP A 360 -23.31 15.64 2.07
CA ASP A 360 -24.00 16.02 0.84
C ASP A 360 -23.05 16.43 -0.28
N ALA A 361 -21.88 17.01 0.04
CA ALA A 361 -20.85 17.27 -0.95
C ALA A 361 -20.26 15.96 -1.51
N LEU A 362 -20.00 14.98 -0.63
CA LEU A 362 -19.53 13.65 -1.07
C LEU A 362 -20.54 12.97 -2.01
N ARG A 363 -21.85 13.11 -1.75
CA ARG A 363 -22.90 12.62 -2.67
C ARG A 363 -22.88 13.33 -4.01
N VAL A 364 -22.66 14.65 -4.04
CA VAL A 364 -22.56 15.41 -5.30
C VAL A 364 -21.40 14.89 -6.14
N PHE A 365 -20.23 14.70 -5.54
CA PHE A 365 -19.08 14.15 -6.25
C PHE A 365 -19.33 12.73 -6.77
N ALA A 366 -19.92 11.86 -5.96
CA ALA A 366 -20.27 10.50 -6.37
C ALA A 366 -21.25 10.49 -7.56
N HIS A 367 -22.28 11.34 -7.50
CA HIS A 367 -23.27 11.49 -8.56
C HIS A 367 -22.65 11.97 -9.88
N GLN A 368 -21.78 12.97 -9.82
CA GLN A 368 -21.06 13.48 -10.98
C GLN A 368 -20.13 12.41 -11.59
N ALA A 369 -19.34 11.72 -10.75
CA ALA A 369 -18.44 10.66 -11.20
C ALA A 369 -19.20 9.46 -11.80
N TYR A 370 -20.37 9.12 -11.25
CA TYR A 370 -21.23 8.07 -11.79
C TYR A 370 -21.71 8.41 -13.21
N LYS A 371 -22.07 9.67 -13.48
CA LYS A 371 -22.48 10.13 -14.82
C LYS A 371 -21.36 10.03 -15.86
N GLU A 372 -20.10 10.20 -15.46
CA GLU A 372 -18.96 10.07 -16.36
C GLU A 372 -18.70 8.62 -16.82
N ASN A 373 -19.27 7.61 -16.13
CA ASN A 373 -19.09 6.18 -16.43
C ASN A 373 -17.62 5.71 -16.44
N THR A 374 -16.74 6.36 -15.69
CA THR A 374 -15.31 6.02 -15.58
C THR A 374 -14.97 5.22 -14.31
N GLY A 375 -15.98 4.89 -13.50
CA GLY A 375 -15.82 4.21 -12.21
C GLY A 375 -15.15 5.12 -11.15
N ALA A 376 -14.45 4.52 -10.19
CA ALA A 376 -13.78 5.29 -9.12
C ALA A 376 -12.63 6.19 -9.64
N ARG A 377 -12.17 6.00 -10.88
CA ARG A 377 -11.16 6.89 -11.50
C ARG A 377 -11.71 8.31 -11.72
N GLY A 378 -13.01 8.46 -11.98
CA GLY A 378 -13.65 9.77 -12.16
C GLY A 378 -13.79 10.57 -10.88
N LEU A 379 -13.64 9.95 -9.70
CA LEU A 379 -13.72 10.69 -8.43
C LEU A 379 -12.62 11.74 -8.32
N VAL A 380 -11.43 11.46 -8.85
CA VAL A 380 -10.32 12.42 -8.83
C VAL A 380 -10.64 13.61 -9.70
N SER A 381 -11.04 13.40 -10.96
CA SER A 381 -11.37 14.50 -11.88
C SER A 381 -12.48 15.39 -11.35
N VAL A 382 -13.54 14.78 -10.80
CA VAL A 382 -14.68 15.51 -10.26
C VAL A 382 -14.31 16.37 -9.04
N VAL A 383 -13.51 15.84 -8.11
CA VAL A 383 -13.07 16.61 -6.92
C VAL A 383 -12.11 17.73 -7.31
N GLU A 384 -11.19 17.47 -8.25
CA GLU A 384 -10.25 18.47 -8.76
C GLU A 384 -10.99 19.64 -9.44
N GLU A 385 -11.87 19.34 -10.39
CA GLU A 385 -12.63 20.36 -11.12
C GLU A 385 -13.49 21.21 -10.18
N ALA A 386 -14.14 20.56 -9.20
CA ALA A 386 -15.04 21.25 -8.29
C ALA A 386 -14.35 22.20 -7.30
N LEU A 387 -13.06 21.96 -7.00
CA LEU A 387 -12.31 22.72 -6.00
C LEU A 387 -11.29 23.70 -6.59
N LEU A 388 -11.08 23.68 -7.92
CA LEU A 388 -10.08 24.47 -8.61
C LEU A 388 -10.16 25.98 -8.28
N ASP A 389 -11.36 26.58 -8.32
CA ASP A 389 -11.57 28.01 -8.01
C ASP A 389 -11.16 28.36 -6.56
N PHE A 390 -11.28 27.42 -5.62
CA PHE A 390 -10.92 27.60 -4.22
C PHE A 390 -9.41 27.51 -4.03
N GLU A 391 -8.76 26.56 -4.70
CA GLU A 391 -7.31 26.38 -4.69
C GLU A 391 -6.56 27.54 -5.33
N GLU A 392 -7.11 28.14 -6.38
CA GLU A 392 -6.52 29.32 -7.00
C GLU A 392 -6.50 30.52 -6.05
N LYS A 393 -7.60 30.74 -5.33
CA LYS A 393 -7.83 32.01 -4.62
C LYS A 393 -7.49 31.98 -3.13
N PHE A 394 -7.79 30.89 -2.44
CA PHE A 394 -7.68 30.84 -0.98
C PHE A 394 -6.25 30.96 -0.43
N PRO A 395 -5.21 30.36 -1.06
CA PRO A 395 -3.83 30.51 -0.58
C PRO A 395 -3.31 31.94 -0.53
N SER A 396 -3.91 32.85 -1.31
CA SER A 396 -3.52 34.27 -1.36
C SER A 396 -4.31 35.16 -0.39
N GLN A 397 -5.08 34.57 0.53
CA GLN A 397 -6.10 35.24 1.32
C GLN A 397 -6.06 34.79 2.79
N ASP A 398 -6.63 35.58 3.70
CA ASP A 398 -6.67 35.27 5.14
C ASP A 398 -7.77 34.25 5.50
N ILE A 399 -7.84 33.14 4.77
CA ILE A 399 -8.77 32.03 5.06
C ILE A 399 -7.99 30.91 5.71
N THR A 400 -8.36 30.53 6.93
CA THR A 400 -7.70 29.44 7.68
C THR A 400 -8.51 28.14 7.67
N LYS A 401 -9.81 28.20 7.40
CA LYS A 401 -10.69 27.03 7.37
C LYS A 401 -11.97 27.26 6.55
N PHE A 402 -12.52 26.20 5.96
CA PHE A 402 -13.83 26.20 5.32
C PHE A 402 -14.41 24.79 5.14
N ALA A 403 -15.73 24.69 4.98
CA ALA A 403 -16.43 23.42 4.73
C ALA A 403 -16.93 23.33 3.29
N VAL A 404 -16.74 22.17 2.66
CA VAL A 404 -17.27 21.85 1.34
C VAL A 404 -18.68 21.31 1.48
N THR A 405 -19.65 22.09 1.04
CA THR A 405 -21.07 21.75 1.08
C THR A 405 -21.69 21.70 -0.31
N ARG A 406 -22.86 21.06 -0.44
CA ARG A 406 -23.60 21.05 -1.70
C ARG A 406 -23.84 22.45 -2.24
N ASP A 407 -24.19 23.40 -1.38
CA ASP A 407 -24.48 24.77 -1.81
C ASP A 407 -23.21 25.50 -2.25
N LEU A 408 -22.07 25.23 -1.61
CA LEU A 408 -20.77 25.75 -2.01
C LEU A 408 -20.37 25.26 -3.41
N LEU A 409 -20.69 24.01 -3.75
CA LEU A 409 -20.39 23.39 -5.04
C LEU A 409 -21.32 23.84 -6.19
N LYS A 410 -22.50 24.41 -5.92
CA LYS A 410 -23.45 24.84 -6.97
C LYS A 410 -22.93 26.00 -7.82
N ASP A 411 -22.27 26.96 -7.19
CA ASP A 411 -21.69 28.13 -7.86
C ASP A 411 -20.34 28.51 -7.20
N PRO A 412 -19.26 27.77 -7.54
CA PRO A 412 -17.95 27.94 -6.94
C PRO A 412 -17.44 29.38 -6.97
N LYS A 413 -17.55 30.05 -8.12
CA LYS A 413 -17.02 31.42 -8.31
C LYS A 413 -17.72 32.43 -7.43
N LYS A 414 -19.04 32.37 -7.36
CA LYS A 414 -19.83 33.26 -6.48
C LYS A 414 -19.52 32.98 -5.01
N ASN A 415 -19.48 31.72 -4.62
CA ASN A 415 -19.26 31.32 -3.22
C ASN A 415 -17.84 31.66 -2.74
N VAL A 416 -16.84 31.55 -3.61
CA VAL A 416 -15.49 32.03 -3.31
C VAL A 416 -15.50 33.54 -3.04
N LEU A 417 -16.17 34.34 -3.87
CA LEU A 417 -16.28 35.78 -3.64
C LEU A 417 -17.00 36.11 -2.33
N ASP A 418 -18.05 35.35 -1.98
CA ASP A 418 -18.77 35.54 -0.73
C ASP A 418 -17.89 35.22 0.50
N LEU A 419 -17.16 34.11 0.46
CA LEU A 419 -16.20 33.71 1.50
C LEU A 419 -15.09 34.76 1.69
N LEU A 420 -14.57 35.30 0.58
CA LEU A 420 -13.55 36.35 0.62
C LEU A 420 -14.07 37.69 1.12
N SER A 421 -15.37 37.96 0.97
CA SER A 421 -15.98 39.22 1.45
C SER A 421 -16.04 39.33 2.98
N LYS A 422 -15.86 38.21 3.71
CA LYS A 422 -15.99 38.06 5.17
C LYS A 422 -17.33 38.53 5.77
N LYS A 423 -18.32 38.92 4.96
CA LYS A 423 -19.64 39.39 5.45
C LYS A 423 -20.41 38.31 6.21
N ASN A 424 -20.23 37.06 5.83
CA ASN A 424 -20.95 35.90 6.37
C ASN A 424 -20.03 34.99 7.20
N GLU A 425 -18.89 35.48 7.67
CA GLU A 425 -17.90 34.69 8.42
C GLU A 425 -18.48 33.90 9.61
N PRO A 426 -19.43 34.41 10.42
CA PRO A 426 -20.03 33.63 11.50
C PRO A 426 -20.80 32.40 11.01
N ILE A 427 -21.51 32.54 9.88
CA ILE A 427 -22.30 31.46 9.27
C ILE A 427 -21.36 30.39 8.73
N TRP A 428 -20.29 30.79 8.04
CA TRP A 428 -19.29 29.87 7.50
C TRP A 428 -18.54 29.12 8.60
N ASN A 429 -18.18 29.81 9.68
CA ASN A 429 -17.57 29.17 10.85
C ASN A 429 -18.52 28.16 11.51
N MET A 430 -19.80 28.51 11.67
CA MET A 430 -20.80 27.59 12.23
C MET A 430 -20.99 26.34 11.35
N GLU A 431 -21.04 26.52 10.03
CA GLU A 431 -21.15 25.39 9.08
C GLU A 431 -19.90 24.52 9.10
N TYR A 432 -18.71 25.12 9.23
CA TYR A 432 -17.46 24.38 9.41
C TYR A 432 -17.47 23.54 10.68
N GLU A 433 -17.78 24.13 11.84
CA GLU A 433 -17.76 23.41 13.12
C GLU A 433 -18.79 22.27 13.13
N LYS A 434 -19.98 22.52 12.57
CA LYS A 434 -21.00 21.47 12.40
C LYS A 434 -20.49 20.32 11.54
N THR A 435 -19.94 20.62 10.36
CA THR A 435 -19.45 19.61 9.43
C THR A 435 -18.26 18.84 10.03
N PHE A 436 -17.39 19.52 10.76
CA PHE A 436 -16.28 18.92 11.49
C PHE A 436 -16.77 17.95 12.57
N LEU A 437 -17.77 18.36 13.35
CA LEU A 437 -18.36 17.51 14.39
C LEU A 437 -19.06 16.28 13.79
N ASP A 438 -19.81 16.45 12.71
CA ASP A 438 -20.45 15.34 11.99
C ASP A 438 -19.42 14.32 11.47
N HIS A 439 -18.32 14.82 10.89
CA HIS A 439 -17.23 13.96 10.45
C HIS A 439 -16.54 13.26 11.63
N LYS A 440 -16.24 13.98 12.72
CA LYS A 440 -15.67 13.40 13.95
C LYS A 440 -16.56 12.29 14.51
N ASN A 441 -17.88 12.50 14.57
CA ASN A 441 -18.85 11.50 15.04
C ASN A 441 -18.89 10.26 14.15
N TYR A 442 -18.80 10.46 12.83
CA TYR A 442 -18.68 9.35 11.89
C TYR A 442 -17.39 8.54 12.12
N ILE A 443 -16.24 9.21 12.29
CA ILE A 443 -14.96 8.54 12.56
C ILE A 443 -15.00 7.80 13.91
N LEU A 444 -15.58 8.42 14.94
CA LEU A 444 -15.79 7.78 16.25
C LEU A 444 -16.62 6.50 16.09
N THR A 445 -17.73 6.56 15.37
CA THR A 445 -18.58 5.39 15.09
C THR A 445 -17.81 4.29 14.34
N TYR A 446 -17.01 4.68 13.34
CA TYR A 446 -16.16 3.76 12.59
C TYR A 446 -15.13 3.06 13.49
N LEU A 447 -14.46 3.81 14.37
CA LEU A 447 -13.49 3.27 15.32
C LEU A 447 -14.17 2.34 16.32
N THR A 448 -15.31 2.74 16.87
CA THR A 448 -16.08 1.93 17.83
C THR A 448 -16.64 0.66 17.20
N ASN A 449 -16.94 0.63 15.89
CA ASN A 449 -17.33 -0.62 15.22
C ASN A 449 -16.14 -1.55 14.96
N ASN A 450 -14.94 -1.00 14.86
CA ASN A 450 -13.71 -1.73 14.50
C ASN A 450 -12.68 -1.84 15.63
N TRP A 451 -13.06 -1.47 16.87
CA TRP A 451 -12.13 -1.28 17.99
C TRP A 451 -11.31 -2.53 18.31
N LYS A 452 -11.89 -3.73 18.19
CA LYS A 452 -11.21 -5.01 18.45
C LYS A 452 -10.04 -5.20 17.49
N THR A 453 -10.26 -4.93 16.21
CA THR A 453 -9.26 -5.06 15.16
C THR A 453 -8.08 -4.11 15.42
N PHE A 454 -8.37 -2.85 15.71
CA PHE A 454 -7.34 -1.86 16.02
C PHE A 454 -6.63 -2.17 17.35
N SER A 455 -7.36 -2.61 18.38
CA SER A 455 -6.79 -2.89 19.70
C SER A 455 -5.82 -4.06 19.66
N ILE A 456 -6.20 -5.17 19.02
CA ILE A 456 -5.33 -6.35 18.86
C ILE A 456 -4.11 -6.00 18.02
N LYS A 457 -4.30 -5.27 16.92
CA LYS A 457 -3.24 -4.92 15.99
C LYS A 457 -2.19 -4.00 16.61
N HIS A 458 -2.61 -3.02 17.40
CA HIS A 458 -1.72 -2.01 17.96
C HIS A 458 -1.33 -2.30 19.41
N GLY A 459 -1.99 -3.23 20.10
CA GLY A 459 -1.71 -3.52 21.51
C GLY A 459 -2.13 -2.38 22.45
N LEU A 460 -3.14 -1.61 22.07
CA LEU A 460 -3.74 -0.54 22.87
C LEU A 460 -5.22 -0.86 23.07
N THR A 461 -5.70 -0.93 24.31
CA THR A 461 -7.14 -1.06 24.56
C THR A 461 -7.83 0.24 24.18
N LEU A 462 -8.63 0.21 23.11
CA LEU A 462 -9.40 1.38 22.68
C LEU A 462 -10.72 1.47 23.46
N SER A 463 -10.69 2.21 24.57
CA SER A 463 -11.90 2.67 25.28
C SER A 463 -12.67 3.70 24.44
N GLU A 464 -13.90 4.01 24.82
CA GLU A 464 -14.69 5.06 24.16
C GLU A 464 -13.97 6.42 24.18
N ILE A 465 -13.31 6.74 25.30
CA ILE A 465 -12.49 7.96 25.47
C ILE A 465 -11.33 7.97 24.47
N ARG A 466 -10.58 6.86 24.37
CA ARG A 466 -9.47 6.73 23.43
C ARG A 466 -9.92 6.74 21.98
N CYS A 467 -11.07 6.14 21.65
CA CYS A 467 -11.66 6.26 20.32
C CYS A 467 -11.99 7.72 19.97
N ASN A 468 -12.52 8.49 20.93
CA ASN A 468 -12.79 9.92 20.76
C ASN A 468 -11.48 10.72 20.56
N MET A 469 -10.42 10.41 21.31
CA MET A 469 -9.08 11.00 21.12
C MET A 469 -8.53 10.71 19.72
N VAL A 470 -8.61 9.46 19.26
CA VAL A 470 -8.17 9.09 17.90
C VAL A 470 -8.99 9.85 16.86
N ALA A 471 -10.32 9.91 17.01
CA ALA A 471 -11.20 10.61 16.08
C ALA A 471 -10.87 12.12 16.02
N GLN A 472 -10.66 12.76 17.17
CA GLN A 472 -10.26 14.17 17.26
C GLN A 472 -8.90 14.40 16.58
N TYR A 473 -7.90 13.58 16.91
CA TYR A 473 -6.56 13.70 16.34
C TYR A 473 -6.55 13.49 14.82
N PHE A 474 -7.31 12.52 14.32
CA PHE A 474 -7.49 12.26 12.88
C PHE A 474 -8.24 13.38 12.15
N CYS A 475 -9.26 13.98 12.76
CA CYS A 475 -9.99 15.08 12.12
C CYS A 475 -9.14 16.36 12.08
N SER A 476 -8.30 16.58 13.09
CA SER A 476 -7.42 17.74 13.18
C SER A 476 -6.15 17.66 12.32
N ASN A 477 -5.70 16.45 11.96
CA ASN A 477 -4.47 16.23 11.21
C ASN A 477 -4.72 15.43 9.92
N VAL A 478 -3.98 15.72 8.86
CA VAL A 478 -4.12 14.97 7.60
C VAL A 478 -3.22 13.73 7.64
N MET A 479 -3.82 12.56 7.87
CA MET A 479 -3.12 11.27 7.96
C MET A 479 -4.07 10.09 7.75
N GLU A 480 -3.54 8.88 7.65
CA GLU A 480 -4.35 7.65 7.71
C GLU A 480 -4.81 7.36 9.15
N ILE A 481 -5.96 6.70 9.30
CA ILE A 481 -6.54 6.41 10.62
C ILE A 481 -5.63 5.51 11.46
N GLU A 482 -4.88 4.61 10.83
CA GLU A 482 -3.91 3.75 11.51
C GLU A 482 -2.77 4.55 12.13
N ASP A 483 -2.36 5.64 11.50
CA ASP A 483 -1.29 6.49 12.01
C ASP A 483 -1.77 7.35 13.18
N ALA A 484 -3.04 7.77 13.16
CA ALA A 484 -3.68 8.38 14.33
C ALA A 484 -3.71 7.41 15.52
N VAL A 485 -4.12 6.14 15.31
CA VAL A 485 -4.10 5.11 16.37
C VAL A 485 -2.67 4.89 16.91
N LYS A 486 -1.66 4.79 16.03
CA LYS A 486 -0.26 4.67 16.46
C LYS A 486 0.20 5.89 17.27
N LYS A 487 -0.23 7.09 16.90
CA LYS A 487 0.14 8.30 17.63
C LYS A 487 -0.48 8.33 19.03
N ILE A 488 -1.76 7.98 19.15
CA ILE A 488 -2.43 7.84 20.46
C ILE A 488 -1.77 6.75 21.31
N LYS A 489 -1.36 5.63 20.71
CA LYS A 489 -0.54 4.63 21.40
C LYS A 489 0.79 5.23 21.88
N GLY A 490 1.47 6.03 21.05
CA GLY A 490 2.69 6.72 21.46
C GLY A 490 2.49 7.61 22.68
N PHE A 491 1.35 8.31 22.78
CA PHE A 491 1.02 9.07 23.99
C PHE A 491 0.78 8.16 25.20
N HIS A 492 0.06 7.05 25.05
CA HIS A 492 -0.11 6.06 26.12
C HIS A 492 1.25 5.51 26.60
N ASP A 493 2.14 5.15 25.68
CA ASP A 493 3.47 4.64 26.00
C ASP A 493 4.33 5.70 26.71
N ALA A 494 4.21 6.97 26.31
CA ALA A 494 4.87 8.10 26.99
C ALA A 494 4.33 8.30 28.42
N VAL A 495 3.03 8.18 28.66
CA VAL A 495 2.46 8.22 30.02
C VAL A 495 3.03 7.10 30.88
N LYS A 496 3.18 5.89 30.32
CA LYS A 496 3.79 4.76 31.04
C LYS A 496 5.27 4.99 31.34
N GLU A 497 5.99 5.69 30.48
CA GLU A 497 7.36 6.12 30.76
C GLU A 497 7.41 7.13 31.91
N ILE A 498 6.50 8.12 31.93
CA ILE A 498 6.36 9.07 33.04
C ILE A 498 6.05 8.34 34.36
N GLU A 499 5.12 7.38 34.37
CA GLU A 499 4.79 6.57 35.55
C GLU A 499 6.03 5.86 36.13
N LEU A 500 6.89 5.32 35.24
CA LEU A 500 8.15 4.68 35.62
C LEU A 500 9.19 5.68 36.15
N GLU A 501 9.31 6.85 35.54
CA GLU A 501 10.28 7.87 35.92
C GLU A 501 9.90 8.56 37.24
N VAL A 502 8.62 8.85 37.44
CA VAL A 502 8.04 9.26 38.70
C VAL A 502 8.37 8.19 39.76
N SER A 503 8.07 6.92 39.53
CA SER A 503 8.37 5.87 40.51
C SER A 503 9.86 5.80 40.89
N LYS A 504 10.78 6.00 39.93
CA LYS A 504 12.23 6.03 40.17
C LYS A 504 12.66 7.26 40.97
N SER A 505 12.24 8.45 40.57
CA SER A 505 12.64 9.72 41.21
C SER A 505 12.18 9.81 42.66
N TYR A 506 11.03 9.20 42.96
CA TYR A 506 10.46 9.16 44.30
C TYR A 506 10.98 8.02 45.19
N ASN A 507 11.57 6.99 44.60
CA ASN A 507 11.76 5.69 45.24
C ASN A 507 10.44 5.18 45.88
N LEU A 508 9.32 5.42 45.18
CA LEU A 508 7.95 5.05 45.54
C LEU A 508 7.33 4.31 44.36
N ASN A 509 6.41 3.40 44.61
CA ASN A 509 5.66 2.72 43.58
C ASN A 509 4.38 3.52 43.27
N ILE A 510 4.46 4.42 42.29
CA ILE A 510 3.33 5.25 41.87
C ILE A 510 2.70 4.59 40.65
N VAL A 511 1.40 4.32 40.75
CA VAL A 511 0.62 3.70 39.68
C VAL A 511 -0.46 4.66 39.21
N PHE A 512 -0.52 4.93 37.91
CA PHE A 512 -1.60 5.74 37.34
C PHE A 512 -2.81 4.85 37.05
N GLU A 513 -3.98 5.28 37.49
CA GLU A 513 -5.24 4.65 37.11
C GLU A 513 -5.58 4.97 35.64
N GLU A 514 -6.44 4.16 35.01
CA GLU A 514 -6.75 4.30 33.57
C GLU A 514 -7.36 5.67 33.23
N ASP A 515 -8.15 6.26 34.12
CA ASP A 515 -8.74 7.59 33.96
C ASP A 515 -7.69 8.71 34.05
N ALA A 516 -6.66 8.55 34.87
CA ALA A 516 -5.51 9.44 34.96
C ALA A 516 -4.64 9.35 33.70
N ILE A 517 -4.41 8.13 33.20
CA ILE A 517 -3.68 7.91 31.94
C ILE A 517 -4.40 8.61 30.80
N ASP A 518 -5.70 8.38 30.66
CA ASP A 518 -6.51 9.01 29.63
C ASP A 518 -6.48 10.54 29.77
N PHE A 519 -6.58 11.09 31.00
CA PHE A 519 -6.49 12.54 31.21
C PHE A 519 -5.14 13.13 30.78
N ILE A 520 -4.01 12.50 31.12
CA ILE A 520 -2.68 12.96 30.69
C ILE A 520 -2.55 12.86 29.16
N MET A 521 -3.11 11.82 28.55
CA MET A 521 -3.17 11.69 27.09
C MET A 521 -3.95 12.84 26.43
N GLU A 522 -5.05 13.32 27.02
CA GLU A 522 -5.75 14.51 26.52
C GLU A 522 -4.86 15.75 26.55
N GLN A 523 -4.03 15.92 27.60
CA GLN A 523 -3.10 17.05 27.70
C GLN A 523 -2.05 17.04 26.58
N PHE A 524 -1.57 15.87 26.18
CA PHE A 524 -0.67 15.73 25.03
C PHE A 524 -1.32 16.18 23.71
N ILE A 525 -2.62 15.97 23.55
CA ILE A 525 -3.35 16.25 22.31
C ILE A 525 -3.75 17.72 22.22
N ASP A 526 -4.35 18.26 23.27
CA ASP A 526 -4.99 19.58 23.23
C ASP A 526 -4.03 20.72 23.59
N HIS A 527 -3.03 20.45 24.44
CA HIS A 527 -2.10 21.47 24.93
C HIS A 527 -0.67 21.34 24.40
N ASN A 528 -0.39 20.31 23.58
CA ASN A 528 0.97 19.94 23.18
C ASN A 528 1.94 19.87 24.37
N ALA A 529 1.44 19.47 25.54
CA ALA A 529 2.24 19.38 26.76
C ALA A 529 3.42 18.44 26.55
N THR A 530 4.58 18.76 27.09
CA THR A 530 5.73 17.85 27.03
C THR A 530 5.73 16.87 28.20
N SER A 531 6.37 15.72 28.03
CA SER A 531 6.53 14.75 29.13
C SER A 531 7.22 15.39 30.34
N GLU A 532 8.18 16.30 30.10
CA GLU A 532 8.91 17.03 31.13
C GLU A 532 8.01 17.97 31.93
N GLU A 533 7.12 18.71 31.27
CA GLU A 533 6.16 19.60 31.94
C GLU A 533 5.21 18.82 32.85
N ILE A 534 4.64 17.72 32.34
CA ILE A 534 3.74 16.85 33.13
C ILE A 534 4.49 16.26 34.32
N LEU A 535 5.72 15.77 34.10
CA LEU A 535 6.53 15.18 35.16
C LEU A 535 6.91 16.21 36.22
N SER A 536 7.29 17.43 35.83
CA SER A 536 7.60 18.53 36.74
C SER A 536 6.38 18.96 37.58
N ASN A 537 5.20 19.01 36.97
CA ASN A 537 3.95 19.33 37.65
C ASN A 537 3.57 18.26 38.68
N ILE A 538 3.64 16.98 38.31
CA ILE A 538 3.41 15.88 39.25
C ILE A 538 4.46 15.92 40.37
N TYR A 539 5.72 16.22 40.01
CA TYR A 539 6.82 16.23 40.96
C TYR A 539 6.62 17.28 42.06
N SER A 540 6.45 18.53 41.64
CA SER A 540 6.26 19.67 42.55
C SER A 540 5.03 19.53 43.44
N THR A 541 3.98 18.87 42.94
CA THR A 541 2.69 18.78 43.63
C THR A 541 2.67 17.69 44.71
N TYR A 542 3.24 16.52 44.43
CA TYR A 542 3.07 15.35 45.31
C TYR A 542 4.29 15.02 46.18
N TYR A 543 5.43 15.66 45.95
CA TYR A 543 6.68 15.18 46.53
C TYR A 543 6.71 15.16 48.05
N ASP A 544 6.39 16.28 48.66
CA ASP A 544 6.41 16.40 50.11
C ASP A 544 5.31 15.55 50.75
N GLY A 545 4.13 15.51 50.14
CA GLY A 545 2.97 14.78 50.64
C GLY A 545 3.17 13.26 50.68
N PHE A 546 3.68 12.67 49.60
CA PHE A 546 3.93 11.23 49.56
C PHE A 546 5.10 10.80 50.44
N ASN A 547 6.16 11.62 50.53
CA ASN A 547 7.27 11.36 51.45
C ASN A 547 6.81 11.40 52.91
N LEU A 548 5.96 12.36 53.29
CA LEU A 548 5.38 12.44 54.63
C LEU A 548 4.57 11.19 54.98
N ILE A 549 3.72 10.71 54.06
CA ILE A 549 2.95 9.49 54.29
C ILE A 549 3.87 8.28 54.41
N ARG A 550 4.89 8.15 53.55
CA ARG A 550 5.86 7.06 53.63
C ARG A 550 6.57 7.02 54.99
N GLU A 551 7.05 8.16 55.48
CA GLU A 551 7.76 8.23 56.77
C GLU A 551 6.86 7.89 57.96
N LYS A 552 5.57 8.26 57.90
CA LYS A 552 4.64 8.02 59.01
C LYS A 552 4.00 6.64 59.01
N THR A 553 3.77 6.05 57.84
CA THR A 553 2.96 4.81 57.70
C THR A 553 3.73 3.63 57.13
N GLY A 554 4.91 3.85 56.55
CA GLY A 554 5.67 2.85 55.79
C GLY A 554 5.08 2.50 54.42
N LYS A 555 3.96 3.14 54.02
CA LYS A 555 3.33 2.92 52.72
C LYS A 555 4.24 3.43 51.59
N ASN A 556 4.49 2.57 50.62
CA ASN A 556 5.36 2.86 49.48
C ASN A 556 4.64 2.82 48.13
N ARG A 557 3.34 2.48 48.11
CA ARG A 557 2.54 2.36 46.89
C ARG A 557 1.38 3.35 46.90
N PHE A 558 1.28 4.15 45.85
CA PHE A 558 0.26 5.18 45.68
C PHE A 558 -0.42 5.03 44.32
N PHE A 559 -1.71 5.35 44.27
CA PHE A 559 -2.51 5.35 43.05
C PHE A 559 -2.94 6.78 42.76
N LEU A 560 -2.74 7.23 41.53
CA LEU A 560 -3.17 8.56 41.07
C LEU A 560 -4.30 8.37 40.06
N SER A 561 -5.48 8.89 40.41
CA SER A 561 -6.66 8.97 39.56
C SER A 561 -6.75 10.32 38.86
N LYS A 562 -7.72 10.49 37.95
CA LYS A 562 -7.96 11.79 37.30
C LYS A 562 -8.17 12.90 38.32
N ASN A 563 -8.95 12.63 39.37
CA ASN A 563 -9.22 13.60 40.43
C ASN A 563 -7.95 14.06 41.14
N ALA A 564 -6.96 13.18 41.29
CA ALA A 564 -5.68 13.58 41.84
C ALA A 564 -5.05 14.66 40.95
N LEU A 565 -4.98 14.42 39.64
CA LEU A 565 -4.36 15.35 38.70
C LEU A 565 -5.11 16.68 38.52
N THR A 566 -6.44 16.70 38.73
CA THR A 566 -7.25 17.93 38.57
C THR A 566 -7.45 18.73 39.85
N ASP A 567 -7.57 18.07 41.00
CA ASP A 567 -7.75 18.71 42.33
C ASP A 567 -6.78 18.08 43.33
N HIS A 568 -5.51 18.42 43.12
CA HIS A 568 -4.40 17.80 43.83
C HIS A 568 -4.39 18.12 45.33
N GLU A 569 -4.80 19.33 45.74
CA GLU A 569 -4.83 19.74 47.15
C GLU A 569 -5.85 18.94 47.95
N THR A 570 -7.08 18.84 47.46
CA THR A 570 -8.15 18.11 48.14
C THR A 570 -7.80 16.62 48.21
N PHE A 571 -7.34 16.04 47.11
CA PHE A 571 -6.92 14.65 47.05
C PHE A 571 -5.81 14.33 48.06
N LEU A 572 -4.75 15.15 48.10
CA LEU A 572 -3.61 14.92 48.98
C LEU A 572 -4.01 15.07 50.46
N ASN A 573 -4.83 16.07 50.79
CA ASN A 573 -5.32 16.28 52.15
C ASN A 573 -6.19 15.11 52.64
N ASP A 574 -7.07 14.59 51.78
CA ASP A 574 -7.90 13.44 52.11
C ASP A 574 -7.08 12.16 52.26
N LEU A 575 -6.05 11.99 51.41
CA LEU A 575 -5.11 10.88 51.51
C LEU A 575 -4.32 10.91 52.83
N ILE A 576 -3.78 12.07 53.20
CA ILE A 576 -3.06 12.28 54.47
C ILE A 576 -3.99 11.98 55.66
N ARG A 577 -5.23 12.51 55.65
CA ARG A 577 -6.22 12.28 56.72
C ARG A 577 -6.63 10.82 56.87
N LYS A 578 -6.62 10.07 55.78
CA LYS A 578 -7.01 8.65 55.76
C LYS A 578 -5.88 7.75 56.26
N GLU A 579 -4.63 8.07 55.95
CA GLU A 579 -3.49 7.20 56.21
C GLU A 579 -2.75 7.51 57.53
N ILE A 580 -2.75 8.78 58.00
CA ILE A 580 -2.02 9.21 59.21
C ILE A 580 -2.94 9.27 60.47
N LYS A 581 -4.14 8.68 60.39
CA LYS A 581 -5.08 8.62 61.53
C LYS A 581 -4.76 7.52 62.54
#